data_AF-A0A4Q1CYW6-F1
#
_entry.id   AF-A0A4Q1CYW6-F1
#
_cell.length_a   1.000
_cell.length_b   1.000
_cell.length_c   1.000
_cell.angle_alpha   90.00
_cell.angle_beta   90.00
_cell.angle_gamma   90.00
#
_symmetry.space_group_name_H-M   'P 1'
#
loop_
_entity.id
_entity.type
_entity.pdbx_description
1 polymer ?
#
loop_
_entity_poly.entity_id
_entity_poly.type
_entity_poly.pdbx_seq_one_letter_code
_entity_poly.pdbx_strand_id
1 'polypeptide(L)'
;MQANAIPEGYRQDAKGHLVPEQHIKEIDKLRDELVQELAERAQDLHKRMADFKRHAFNSIAAFVSLSAEQYRVHIGGKKGNVTLVAYDGRYKVIRQFQETIKFDERLLAAKALIDQCLAEWTEGARTEIRTIINDAFRVDQQGNIRTGQVLQLRRLEIDDPRWQEAMRAIGEAVQVMGSKSYVRVYQRDKDGAYQPITLDLSAVAL
;
A
#
# COMPACT_ATOMS: atom_id res chain seq x y z
N MET A 1 -27.13 13.64 11.75
CA MET A 1 -26.91 14.88 12.52
C MET A 1 -27.75 15.95 11.84
N GLN A 2 -28.64 16.61 12.58
CA GLN A 2 -29.45 17.70 12.02
C GLN A 2 -28.53 18.90 11.79
N ALA A 3 -28.42 19.37 10.55
CA ALA A 3 -27.72 20.61 10.25
C ALA A 3 -28.59 21.76 10.77
N ASN A 4 -28.24 22.32 11.94
CA ASN A 4 -28.83 23.58 12.37
C ASN A 4 -28.40 24.64 11.37
N ALA A 5 -29.35 25.22 10.65
CA ALA A 5 -29.09 26.30 9.71
C ALA A 5 -28.47 27.48 10.47
N ILE A 6 -27.34 27.97 9.98
CA ILE A 6 -26.69 29.17 10.50
C ILE A 6 -27.62 30.36 10.22
N PRO A 7 -28.01 31.15 11.23
CA PRO A 7 -28.85 32.34 11.03
C PRO A 7 -28.18 33.34 10.08
N GLU A 8 -28.98 34.07 9.31
CA GLU A 8 -28.50 35.12 8.40
C GLU A 8 -27.69 36.18 9.17
N GLY A 9 -26.53 36.56 8.64
CA GLY A 9 -25.62 37.54 9.28
C GLY A 9 -24.70 36.96 10.37
N TYR A 10 -24.66 35.63 10.54
CA TYR A 10 -23.72 34.95 11.44
C TYR A 10 -22.85 33.95 10.65
N ARG A 11 -21.61 33.74 11.12
CA ARG A 11 -20.75 32.62 10.68
C ARG A 11 -20.38 31.75 11.89
N GLN A 12 -20.17 30.46 11.66
CA GLN A 12 -19.73 29.54 12.70
C GLN A 12 -18.19 29.52 12.78
N ASP A 13 -17.63 29.70 13.97
CA ASP A 13 -16.18 29.57 14.20
C ASP A 13 -15.75 28.09 14.36
N ALA A 14 -14.43 27.86 14.43
CA ALA A 14 -13.87 26.52 14.59
C ALA A 14 -14.23 25.83 15.94
N LYS A 15 -14.70 26.57 16.93
CA LYS A 15 -15.19 26.03 18.22
C LYS A 15 -16.70 25.74 18.19
N GLY A 16 -17.36 26.05 17.07
CA GLY A 16 -18.78 25.85 16.87
C GLY A 16 -19.66 27.03 17.31
N HIS A 17 -19.08 28.17 17.71
CA HIS A 17 -19.84 29.35 18.11
C HIS A 17 -20.34 30.15 16.90
N LEU A 18 -21.52 30.75 17.03
CA LEU A 18 -22.05 31.69 16.03
C LEU A 18 -21.54 33.10 16.31
N VAL A 19 -20.79 33.66 15.38
CA VAL A 19 -20.21 35.01 15.45
C VAL A 19 -20.93 35.89 14.42
N PRO A 20 -21.51 37.04 14.83
CA PRO A 20 -22.06 38.00 13.88
C PRO A 20 -20.99 38.47 12.88
N GLU A 21 -21.31 38.53 11.60
CA GLU A 21 -20.34 38.84 10.54
C GLU A 21 -19.70 40.23 10.70
N GLN A 22 -20.41 41.19 11.29
CA GLN A 22 -19.88 42.52 11.61
C GLN A 22 -18.70 42.51 12.59
N HIS A 23 -18.52 41.43 13.36
CA HIS A 23 -17.41 41.28 14.31
C HIS A 23 -16.22 40.51 13.73
N ILE A 24 -16.34 40.03 12.49
CA ILE A 24 -15.27 39.34 11.76
C ILE A 24 -14.57 40.39 10.89
N LYS A 25 -13.23 40.44 10.95
CA LYS A 25 -12.47 41.37 10.11
C LYS A 25 -12.62 40.98 8.64
N GLU A 26 -12.72 41.97 7.76
CA GLU A 26 -12.87 41.74 6.31
C GLU A 26 -11.77 40.84 5.73
N ILE A 27 -10.52 41.00 6.18
CA ILE A 27 -9.40 40.14 5.75
C ILE A 27 -9.59 38.67 6.16
N ASP A 28 -10.27 38.41 7.28
CA ASP A 28 -10.54 37.06 7.75
C ASP A 28 -11.69 36.43 6.95
N LYS A 29 -12.70 37.23 6.54
CA LYS A 29 -13.76 36.79 5.62
C LYS A 29 -13.23 36.44 4.23
N LEU A 30 -12.40 37.30 3.66
CA LEU A 30 -11.74 37.05 2.36
C LEU A 30 -10.85 35.81 2.41
N ARG A 31 -10.15 35.59 3.54
CA ARG A 31 -9.36 34.37 3.73
C ARG A 31 -10.25 33.13 3.79
N ASP A 32 -11.34 33.18 4.54
CA ASP A 32 -12.31 32.10 4.62
C ASP A 32 -12.86 31.77 3.23
N GLU A 33 -13.32 32.76 2.48
CA GLU A 33 -13.82 32.59 1.11
C GLU A 33 -12.79 31.93 0.18
N LEU A 34 -11.54 32.40 0.18
CA LEU A 34 -10.47 31.79 -0.61
C LEU A 34 -10.22 30.33 -0.21
N VAL A 35 -10.18 30.04 1.09
CA VAL A 35 -9.93 28.68 1.59
C VAL A 35 -11.09 27.75 1.23
N GLN A 36 -12.34 28.20 1.36
CA GLN A 36 -13.52 27.43 0.96
C GLN A 36 -13.50 27.14 -0.54
N GLU A 37 -13.23 28.16 -1.37
CA GLU A 37 -13.16 27.99 -2.83
C GLU A 37 -12.10 26.95 -3.23
N LEU A 38 -10.89 27.05 -2.67
CA LEU A 38 -9.81 26.09 -2.96
C LEU A 38 -10.17 24.69 -2.44
N ALA A 39 -10.82 24.58 -1.29
CA ALA A 39 -11.26 23.31 -0.73
C ALA A 39 -12.33 22.64 -1.60
N GLU A 40 -13.32 23.38 -2.08
CA GLU A 40 -14.36 22.88 -2.99
C GLU A 40 -13.74 22.36 -4.29
N ARG A 41 -12.85 23.13 -4.92
CA ARG A 41 -12.13 22.69 -6.14
C ARG A 41 -11.29 21.44 -5.89
N ALA A 42 -10.63 21.34 -4.73
CA ALA A 42 -9.86 20.17 -4.36
C ALA A 42 -10.75 18.93 -4.14
N GLN A 43 -11.94 19.09 -3.55
CA GLN A 43 -12.91 18.01 -3.39
C GLN A 43 -13.42 17.49 -4.74
N ASP A 44 -13.67 18.39 -5.70
CA ASP A 44 -14.07 18.02 -7.05
C ASP A 44 -12.99 17.22 -7.79
N LEU A 45 -11.74 17.66 -7.70
CA LEU A 45 -10.59 16.92 -8.25
C LEU A 45 -10.44 15.55 -7.59
N HIS A 46 -10.58 15.49 -6.26
CA HIS A 46 -10.53 14.24 -5.50
C HIS A 46 -11.61 13.26 -5.96
N LYS A 47 -12.85 13.73 -6.16
CA LYS A 47 -13.95 12.92 -6.66
C LYS A 47 -13.65 12.36 -8.05
N ARG A 48 -13.14 13.19 -8.97
CA ARG A 48 -12.73 12.76 -10.32
C ARG A 48 -11.64 11.69 -10.27
N MET A 49 -10.65 11.85 -9.39
CA MET A 49 -9.58 10.86 -9.18
C MET A 49 -10.13 9.54 -8.63
N ALA A 50 -11.06 9.60 -7.67
CA ALA A 50 -11.69 8.42 -7.10
C ALA A 50 -12.53 7.65 -8.14
N ASP A 51 -13.30 8.36 -8.96
CA ASP A 51 -14.10 7.78 -10.03
C ASP A 51 -13.22 7.16 -11.13
N PHE A 52 -12.14 7.85 -11.53
CA PHE A 52 -11.14 7.29 -12.44
C PHE A 52 -10.52 6.01 -11.88
N LYS A 53 -10.10 6.01 -10.60
CA LYS A 53 -9.53 4.83 -9.93
C LYS A 53 -10.50 3.66 -9.98
N ARG A 54 -11.77 3.87 -9.60
CA ARG A 54 -12.81 2.83 -9.62
C ARG A 54 -13.01 2.27 -11.03
N HIS A 55 -13.14 3.16 -12.01
CA HIS A 55 -13.33 2.78 -13.41
C HIS A 55 -12.15 1.96 -13.94
N ALA A 56 -10.91 2.37 -13.67
CA ALA A 56 -9.71 1.65 -14.09
C ALA A 56 -9.64 0.23 -13.51
N PHE A 57 -9.92 0.06 -12.21
CA PHE A 57 -9.95 -1.27 -11.60
C PHE A 57 -10.98 -2.20 -12.23
N ASN A 58 -12.20 -1.71 -12.41
CA ASN A 58 -13.29 -2.49 -12.99
C ASN A 58 -13.00 -2.87 -14.45
N SER A 59 -12.50 -1.91 -15.24
CA SER A 59 -12.20 -2.12 -16.66
C SER A 59 -11.05 -3.13 -16.85
N ILE A 60 -9.99 -3.03 -16.05
CA ILE A 60 -8.88 -4.00 -16.10
C ILE A 60 -9.36 -5.40 -15.68
N ALA A 61 -10.20 -5.49 -14.64
CA ALA A 61 -10.74 -6.77 -14.21
C ALA A 61 -11.61 -7.42 -15.30
N ALA A 62 -12.52 -6.65 -15.90
CA ALA A 62 -13.35 -7.11 -17.01
C ALA A 62 -12.52 -7.55 -18.21
N PHE A 63 -11.48 -6.79 -18.57
CA PHE A 63 -10.59 -7.14 -19.68
C PHE A 63 -9.82 -8.45 -19.43
N VAL A 64 -9.31 -8.66 -18.21
CA VAL A 64 -8.61 -9.90 -17.84
C VAL A 64 -9.54 -11.10 -17.92
N SER A 65 -10.77 -10.97 -17.43
CA SER A 65 -11.79 -12.02 -17.53
C SER A 65 -12.11 -12.34 -18.99
N LEU A 66 -12.36 -11.33 -19.82
CA LEU A 66 -12.61 -11.50 -21.26
C LEU A 66 -11.44 -12.18 -21.98
N SER A 67 -10.21 -11.78 -21.67
CA SER A 67 -9.02 -12.39 -22.26
C SER A 67 -8.84 -13.85 -21.85
N ALA A 68 -9.23 -14.23 -20.63
CA ALA A 68 -9.15 -15.61 -20.15
C ALA A 68 -10.20 -16.52 -20.81
N GLU A 69 -11.41 -15.98 -21.00
CA GLU A 69 -12.51 -16.67 -21.68
C GLU A 69 -12.14 -17.09 -23.12
N GLN A 70 -11.33 -16.29 -23.83
CA GLN A 70 -10.83 -16.63 -25.17
C GLN A 70 -10.04 -17.95 -25.18
N TYR A 71 -9.36 -18.29 -24.08
CA TYR A 71 -8.62 -19.54 -23.93
C TYR A 71 -9.40 -20.61 -23.16
N ARG A 72 -10.68 -20.37 -22.87
CA ARG A 72 -11.55 -21.26 -22.07
C ARG A 72 -10.98 -21.55 -20.67
N VAL A 73 -10.21 -20.61 -20.12
CA VAL A 73 -9.64 -20.70 -18.78
C VAL A 73 -10.40 -19.75 -17.87
N HIS A 74 -10.82 -20.23 -16.71
CA HIS A 74 -11.28 -19.36 -15.63
C HIS A 74 -10.08 -18.98 -14.76
N ILE A 75 -9.67 -17.71 -14.84
CA ILE A 75 -8.70 -17.17 -13.89
C ILE A 75 -9.44 -16.97 -12.55
N GLY A 76 -9.17 -17.84 -11.59
CA GLY A 76 -9.66 -17.69 -10.23
C GLY A 76 -9.05 -16.47 -9.54
N GLY A 77 -9.89 -15.69 -8.85
CA GLY A 77 -9.47 -14.55 -8.03
C GLY A 77 -9.59 -13.18 -8.70
N LYS A 78 -10.24 -12.23 -8.01
CA LYS A 78 -10.34 -10.82 -8.43
C LYS A 78 -9.01 -10.04 -8.26
N LYS A 79 -8.01 -10.66 -7.63
CA LYS A 79 -6.72 -10.07 -7.30
C LYS A 79 -5.64 -10.66 -8.20
N GLY A 80 -4.88 -9.79 -8.85
CA GLY A 80 -3.74 -10.17 -9.67
C GLY A 80 -3.03 -8.94 -10.22
N ASN A 81 -1.71 -8.96 -10.19
CA ASN A 81 -0.89 -7.92 -10.79
C ASN A 81 -0.96 -8.07 -12.31
N VAL A 82 -1.25 -6.98 -13.02
CA VAL A 82 -1.43 -6.98 -14.48
C VAL A 82 -0.76 -5.76 -15.06
N THR A 83 -0.06 -5.95 -16.17
CA THR A 83 0.47 -4.88 -17.02
C THR A 83 -0.21 -4.96 -18.37
N LEU A 84 -0.87 -3.88 -18.77
CA LEU A 84 -1.47 -3.73 -20.09
C LEU A 84 -0.69 -2.66 -20.84
N VAL A 85 -0.37 -2.93 -22.10
CA VAL A 85 0.31 -2.00 -22.99
C VAL A 85 -0.62 -1.75 -24.18
N ALA A 86 -0.80 -0.49 -24.56
CA ALA A 86 -1.56 -0.14 -25.75
C ALA A 86 -0.90 -0.75 -27.00
N TYR A 87 -1.70 -1.04 -28.03
CA TYR A 87 -1.22 -1.70 -29.24
C TYR A 87 -0.06 -0.94 -29.92
N ASP A 88 -0.13 0.39 -29.93
CA ASP A 88 0.92 1.28 -30.44
C ASP A 88 2.13 1.42 -29.50
N GLY A 89 2.06 0.82 -28.30
CA GLY A 89 3.09 0.93 -27.27
C GLY A 89 3.23 2.32 -26.66
N ARG A 90 2.31 3.25 -26.92
CA ARG A 90 2.41 4.63 -26.40
C ARG A 90 2.04 4.71 -24.92
N TYR A 91 1.09 3.89 -24.49
CA TYR A 91 0.60 3.90 -23.12
C TYR A 91 0.73 2.54 -22.46
N LYS A 92 0.97 2.57 -21.15
CA LYS A 92 1.03 1.38 -20.31
C LYS A 92 0.27 1.62 -19.02
N VAL A 93 -0.57 0.66 -18.63
CA VAL A 93 -1.34 0.68 -17.39
C VAL A 93 -0.95 -0.53 -16.54
N ILE A 94 -0.63 -0.29 -15.28
CA ILE A 94 -0.23 -1.32 -14.33
C ILE A 94 -1.24 -1.34 -13.17
N ARG A 95 -1.88 -2.49 -12.95
CA ARG A 95 -2.66 -2.78 -11.74
C ARG A 95 -1.82 -3.63 -10.80
N GLN A 96 -1.69 -3.22 -9.55
CA GLN A 96 -0.95 -3.96 -8.54
C GLN A 96 -1.74 -4.10 -7.24
N PHE A 97 -1.65 -5.27 -6.63
CA PHE A 97 -2.10 -5.55 -5.27
C PHE A 97 -0.86 -5.84 -4.42
N GLN A 98 -0.63 -5.03 -3.40
CA GLN A 98 0.43 -5.21 -2.44
C GLN A 98 -0.19 -5.67 -1.12
N GLU A 99 0.07 -6.91 -0.74
CA GLU A 99 -0.40 -7.45 0.53
C GLU A 99 0.59 -7.11 1.63
N THR A 100 0.06 -6.70 2.78
CA THR A 100 0.84 -6.52 4.00
C THR A 100 0.66 -7.78 4.83
N ILE A 101 1.76 -8.49 5.04
CA ILE A 101 1.79 -9.69 5.86
C ILE A 101 2.28 -9.37 7.27
N LYS A 102 1.78 -10.11 8.25
CA LYS A 102 2.36 -10.24 9.58
C LYS A 102 2.52 -11.72 9.91
N PHE A 103 3.29 -11.99 10.94
CA PHE A 103 3.33 -13.32 11.52
C PHE A 103 2.45 -13.38 12.77
N ASP A 104 1.83 -14.53 12.99
CA ASP A 104 1.14 -14.87 14.23
C ASP A 104 2.10 -15.46 15.28
N GLU A 105 1.55 -16.00 16.37
CA GLU A 105 2.30 -16.55 17.51
C GLU A 105 3.24 -17.71 17.13
N ARG A 106 2.97 -18.41 16.00
CA ARG A 106 3.82 -19.53 15.53
C ARG A 106 5.24 -19.08 15.22
N LEU A 107 5.47 -17.78 14.98
CA LEU A 107 6.81 -17.24 14.79
C LEU A 107 7.69 -17.39 16.05
N LEU A 108 7.10 -17.31 17.25
CA LEU A 108 7.85 -17.52 18.49
C LEU A 108 8.30 -18.98 18.62
N ALA A 109 7.45 -19.93 18.21
CA ALA A 109 7.81 -21.35 18.16
C ALA A 109 8.94 -21.60 17.14
N ALA A 110 8.85 -21.00 15.95
CA ALA A 110 9.90 -21.09 14.95
C ALA A 110 11.23 -20.52 15.45
N LYS A 111 11.20 -19.39 16.16
CA LYS A 111 12.40 -18.80 16.78
C LYS A 111 13.03 -19.75 17.78
N ALA A 112 12.23 -20.37 18.65
CA ALA A 112 12.73 -21.31 19.66
C ALA A 112 13.44 -22.52 19.02
N LEU A 113 12.88 -23.07 17.93
CA LEU A 113 13.50 -24.17 17.17
C LEU A 113 14.82 -23.74 16.52
N ILE A 114 14.88 -22.53 15.97
CA ILE A 114 16.10 -21.96 15.41
C ILE A 114 17.16 -21.75 16.49
N ASP A 115 16.79 -21.22 17.66
CA ASP A 115 17.71 -21.00 18.77
C ASP A 115 18.29 -22.34 19.28
N GLN A 116 17.47 -23.40 19.37
CA GLN A 116 17.93 -24.75 19.71
C GLN A 116 18.94 -25.28 18.68
N CYS A 117 18.66 -25.09 17.39
CA CYS A 117 19.54 -25.48 16.30
C CYS A 117 20.89 -24.73 16.39
N LEU A 118 20.86 -23.43 16.62
CA LEU A 118 22.06 -22.60 16.74
C LEU A 118 22.92 -22.89 17.98
N ALA A 119 22.31 -23.36 19.08
CA ALA A 119 23.04 -23.67 20.32
C ALA A 119 24.02 -24.84 20.14
N GLU A 120 23.67 -25.82 19.30
CA GLU A 120 24.50 -27.00 19.02
C GLU A 120 25.53 -26.77 17.91
N TRP A 121 25.40 -25.66 17.18
CA TRP A 121 26.29 -25.31 16.09
C TRP A 121 27.53 -24.57 16.61
N THR A 122 28.58 -25.31 16.95
CA THR A 122 29.87 -24.74 17.38
C THR A 122 30.96 -24.77 16.29
N GLU A 123 31.67 -23.63 16.22
CA GLU A 123 32.95 -23.29 15.54
C GLU A 123 33.10 -23.26 14.01
N GLY A 124 33.73 -22.18 13.54
CA GLY A 124 34.38 -22.05 12.22
C GLY A 124 33.59 -21.25 11.18
N ALA A 125 32.45 -21.77 10.73
CA ALA A 125 31.78 -21.28 9.50
C ALA A 125 30.38 -20.67 9.72
N ARG A 126 29.97 -20.44 10.99
CA ARG A 126 28.56 -20.19 11.37
C ARG A 126 28.29 -18.86 12.08
N THR A 127 29.31 -18.02 12.28
CA THR A 127 29.16 -16.70 12.93
C THR A 127 28.33 -15.75 12.07
N GLU A 128 28.56 -15.77 10.77
CA GLU A 128 27.86 -14.97 9.77
C GLU A 128 26.39 -15.41 9.67
N ILE A 129 26.12 -16.72 9.65
CA ILE A 129 24.76 -17.28 9.62
C ILE A 129 23.99 -16.89 10.89
N ARG A 130 24.64 -16.99 12.06
CA ARG A 130 24.05 -16.58 13.33
C ARG A 130 23.71 -15.09 13.34
N THR A 131 24.56 -14.25 12.75
CA THR A 131 24.31 -12.81 12.61
C THR A 131 23.09 -12.55 11.73
N ILE A 132 22.99 -13.22 10.58
CA ILE A 132 21.83 -13.11 9.67
C ILE A 132 20.53 -13.51 10.37
N ILE A 133 20.55 -14.61 11.13
CA ILE A 133 19.38 -15.10 11.86
C ILE A 133 18.96 -14.12 12.97
N ASN A 134 19.91 -13.67 13.79
CA ASN A 134 19.62 -12.70 14.85
C ASN A 134 19.05 -11.40 14.27
N ASP A 135 19.62 -10.92 13.16
CA ASP A 135 19.12 -9.73 12.47
C ASP A 135 17.69 -9.95 11.95
N ALA A 136 17.36 -11.14 11.43
CA ALA A 136 16.03 -11.43 10.90
C ALA A 136 14.92 -11.33 11.96
N PHE A 137 15.22 -11.68 13.22
CA PHE A 137 14.28 -11.55 14.34
C PHE A 137 14.36 -10.20 15.06
N ARG A 138 15.20 -9.27 14.61
CA ARG A 138 15.28 -7.93 15.20
C ARG A 138 14.00 -7.15 14.92
N VAL A 139 13.47 -6.55 15.98
CA VAL A 139 12.33 -5.62 15.87
C VAL A 139 12.80 -4.25 15.38
N ASP A 140 11.97 -3.58 14.59
CA ASP A 140 12.18 -2.18 14.24
C ASP A 140 11.87 -1.23 15.40
N GLN A 141 12.01 0.08 15.18
CA GLN A 141 11.74 1.12 16.18
C GLN A 141 10.28 1.12 16.67
N GLN A 142 9.37 0.48 15.93
CA GLN A 142 7.94 0.39 16.24
C GLN A 142 7.59 -0.98 16.86
N GLY A 143 8.60 -1.81 17.17
CA GLY A 143 8.42 -3.13 17.78
C GLY A 143 7.99 -4.22 16.79
N ASN A 144 8.02 -3.96 15.48
CA ASN A 144 7.60 -4.96 14.48
C ASN A 144 8.78 -5.79 13.98
N ILE A 145 8.56 -7.09 13.81
CA ILE A 145 9.55 -7.99 13.21
C ILE A 145 9.64 -7.74 11.70
N ARG A 146 10.86 -7.76 11.17
CA ARG A 146 11.15 -7.56 9.75
C ARG A 146 10.76 -8.78 8.94
N THR A 147 9.49 -8.85 8.53
CA THR A 147 8.90 -10.02 7.86
C THR A 147 9.71 -10.52 6.66
N GLY A 148 10.23 -9.60 5.84
CA GLY A 148 11.07 -9.94 4.69
C GLY A 148 12.37 -10.66 5.06
N GLN A 149 13.01 -10.32 6.20
CA GLN A 149 14.25 -10.96 6.63
C GLN A 149 13.98 -12.36 7.20
N VAL A 150 12.90 -12.53 7.97
CA VAL A 150 12.47 -13.87 8.44
C VAL A 150 12.17 -14.78 7.26
N LEU A 151 11.45 -14.29 6.24
CA LEU A 151 11.16 -15.09 5.04
C LEU A 151 12.42 -15.43 4.23
N GLN A 152 13.48 -14.61 4.29
CA GLN A 152 14.75 -14.93 3.62
C GLN A 152 15.46 -16.14 4.26
N LEU A 153 15.23 -16.43 5.54
CA LEU A 153 15.81 -17.61 6.20
C LEU A 153 15.40 -18.91 5.50
N ARG A 154 14.19 -18.95 4.91
CA ARG A 154 13.70 -20.10 4.13
C ARG A 154 14.51 -20.41 2.88
N ARG A 155 15.39 -19.49 2.45
CA ARG A 155 16.30 -19.71 1.31
C ARG A 155 17.57 -20.44 1.72
N LEU A 156 17.85 -20.57 3.01
CA LEU A 156 19.02 -21.30 3.50
C LEU A 156 18.67 -22.80 3.51
N GLU A 157 19.38 -23.54 2.67
CA GLU A 157 19.27 -25.00 2.58
C GLU A 157 20.09 -25.63 3.71
N ILE A 158 19.43 -25.94 4.82
CA ILE A 158 20.05 -26.53 6.01
C ILE A 158 19.32 -27.81 6.35
N ASP A 159 20.08 -28.90 6.40
CA ASP A 159 19.59 -30.26 6.66
C ASP A 159 19.59 -30.59 8.16
N ASP A 160 18.92 -29.75 8.96
CA ASP A 160 18.63 -30.02 10.37
C ASP A 160 17.10 -30.16 10.53
N PRO A 161 16.59 -31.25 11.14
CA PRO A 161 15.14 -31.45 11.31
C PRO A 161 14.43 -30.29 12.04
N ARG A 162 15.09 -29.66 13.02
CA ARG A 162 14.53 -28.49 13.73
C ARG A 162 14.50 -27.26 12.85
N TRP A 163 15.51 -27.10 11.99
CA TRP A 163 15.54 -26.01 11.01
C TRP A 163 14.38 -26.15 10.01
N GLN A 164 14.19 -27.34 9.45
CA GLN A 164 13.09 -27.62 8.53
C GLN A 164 11.73 -27.38 9.19
N GLU A 165 11.57 -27.82 10.45
CA GLU A 165 10.36 -27.57 11.23
C GLU A 165 10.14 -26.07 11.49
N ALA A 166 11.19 -25.32 11.81
CA ALA A 166 11.11 -23.87 11.97
C ALA A 166 10.72 -23.16 10.67
N MET A 167 11.25 -23.59 9.53
CA MET A 167 10.90 -23.02 8.22
C MET A 167 9.44 -23.33 7.83
N ARG A 168 8.93 -24.50 8.22
CA ARG A 168 7.51 -24.84 8.11
C ARG A 168 6.65 -23.91 8.97
N ALA A 169 6.98 -23.79 10.26
CA ALA A 169 6.26 -22.92 11.19
C ALA A 169 6.26 -21.44 10.73
N ILE A 170 7.38 -20.93 10.20
CA ILE A 170 7.44 -19.59 9.58
C ILE A 170 6.45 -19.47 8.41
N GLY A 171 6.37 -20.49 7.55
CA GLY A 171 5.44 -20.50 6.42
C GLY A 171 3.98 -20.45 6.86
N GLU A 172 3.63 -21.23 7.88
CA GLU A 172 2.27 -21.30 8.45
C GLU A 172 1.91 -20.07 9.28
N ALA A 173 2.90 -19.38 9.85
CA ALA A 173 2.71 -18.16 10.61
C ALA A 173 2.30 -16.96 9.75
N VAL A 174 2.48 -17.01 8.42
CA VAL A 174 2.21 -15.87 7.53
C VAL A 174 0.71 -15.58 7.46
N GLN A 175 0.31 -14.42 7.97
CA GLN A 175 -1.06 -13.91 7.89
C GLN A 175 -1.12 -12.65 7.02
N VAL A 176 -2.11 -12.59 6.12
CA VAL A 176 -2.38 -11.38 5.32
C VAL A 176 -3.22 -10.42 6.17
N MET A 177 -2.62 -9.32 6.61
CA MET A 177 -3.28 -8.31 7.46
C MET A 177 -4.02 -7.24 6.65
N GLY A 178 -3.66 -7.07 5.39
CA GLY A 178 -4.28 -6.05 4.54
C GLY A 178 -3.75 -6.10 3.12
N SER A 179 -4.42 -5.36 2.24
CA SER A 179 -4.00 -5.23 0.85
C SER A 179 -4.20 -3.79 0.40
N LYS A 180 -3.16 -3.21 -0.21
CA LYS A 180 -3.25 -1.92 -0.90
C LYS A 180 -3.26 -2.18 -2.40
N SER A 181 -4.23 -1.59 -3.09
CA SER A 181 -4.36 -1.70 -4.55
C SER A 181 -3.98 -0.40 -5.23
N TYR A 182 -3.20 -0.53 -6.31
CA TYR A 182 -2.65 0.57 -7.08
C TYR A 182 -3.00 0.41 -8.55
N VAL A 183 -3.27 1.55 -9.20
CA VAL A 183 -3.27 1.68 -10.66
C VAL A 183 -2.25 2.76 -10.99
N ARG A 184 -1.34 2.45 -11.90
CA ARG A 184 -0.35 3.40 -12.43
C ARG A 184 -0.46 3.47 -13.93
N VAL A 185 -0.43 4.70 -14.46
CA VAL A 185 -0.49 4.97 -15.89
C VAL A 185 0.83 5.57 -16.32
N TYR A 186 1.32 5.15 -17.47
CA TYR A 186 2.57 5.59 -18.04
C TYR A 186 2.37 5.97 -19.50
N GLN A 187 3.15 6.95 -19.95
CA GLN A 187 3.29 7.32 -21.35
C GLN A 187 4.74 7.09 -21.78
N ARG A 188 4.90 6.58 -22.99
CA ARG A 188 6.21 6.42 -23.62
C ARG A 188 6.72 7.78 -24.11
N ASP A 189 7.93 8.14 -23.72
CA ASP A 189 8.63 9.34 -24.20
C ASP A 189 9.31 9.09 -25.56
N LYS A 190 9.99 10.12 -26.07
CA LYS A 190 10.68 10.09 -27.36
C LYS A 190 11.86 9.11 -27.39
N ASP A 191 12.48 8.88 -26.23
CA ASP A 191 13.61 7.96 -26.06
C ASP A 191 13.14 6.52 -25.85
N GLY A 192 11.82 6.31 -25.81
CA GLY A 192 11.18 5.01 -25.70
C GLY A 192 11.00 4.54 -24.25
N ALA A 193 11.35 5.34 -23.25
CA ALA A 193 11.14 5.04 -21.84
C ALA A 193 9.71 5.40 -21.40
N TYR A 194 9.20 4.69 -20.39
CA TYR A 194 7.86 4.93 -19.86
C TYR A 194 7.91 5.87 -18.67
N GLN A 195 7.41 7.09 -18.86
CA GLN A 195 7.27 8.09 -17.82
C GLN A 195 5.90 7.98 -17.14
N PRO A 196 5.83 8.08 -15.80
CA PRO A 196 4.55 8.04 -15.10
C PRO A 196 3.72 9.27 -15.42
N ILE A 197 2.42 9.07 -15.66
CA ILE A 197 1.43 10.15 -15.65
C ILE A 197 1.01 10.35 -14.19
N THR A 198 1.72 11.23 -13.49
CA THR A 198 1.50 11.46 -12.05
C THR A 198 0.26 12.30 -11.81
N LEU A 199 -0.61 11.83 -10.92
CA LEU A 199 -1.83 12.53 -10.47
C LEU A 199 -1.61 13.09 -9.06
N ASP A 200 -0.54 13.87 -8.89
CA ASP A 200 -0.14 14.55 -7.65
C ASP A 200 0.12 16.01 -7.99
N LEU A 201 -0.54 16.93 -7.28
CA LEU A 201 -0.42 18.37 -7.53
C LEU A 201 1.05 18.86 -7.45
N SER A 202 1.87 18.26 -6.60
CA SER A 202 3.29 18.61 -6.46
C SER A 202 4.14 18.21 -7.66
N ALA A 203 3.66 17.29 -8.49
CA ALA A 203 4.35 16.77 -9.67
C ALA A 203 3.82 17.35 -10.99
N VAL A 204 2.79 18.20 -10.94
CA VAL A 204 2.24 18.86 -12.14
C VAL A 204 3.02 20.16 -12.37
N ALA A 205 3.68 20.26 -13.53
CA ALA A 205 4.34 21.49 -13.96
C ALA A 205 3.30 22.58 -14.34
N LEU A 206 3.61 23.84 -14.04
CA LEU A 206 2.86 25.02 -14.49
C LEU A 206 3.30 25.46 -15.88
#